data_AF-Q5R293-F1
#
_entry.id   AF-Q5R293-F1
#
_cell.length_a   1.000
_cell.length_b   1.000
_cell.length_c   1.000
_cell.angle_alpha   90.00
_cell.angle_beta   90.00
_cell.angle_gamma   90.00
#
_symmetry.space_group_name_H-M   'P 1'
#
loop_
_entity.id
_entity.type
_entity.pdbx_description
1 polymer ?
#
loop_
_entity_poly.entity_id
_entity_poly.type
_entity_poly.pdbx_seq_one_letter_code
_entity_poly.pdbx_strand_id
1 'polypeptide(L)'
;MEKKAWRQLVWLMNFHYQFNEPQTPIYWWKLWDGSRNLKGPLTQPAPPSVPARLLVDEPQLLLFKFAEAYMNQLGQNGGACLERLICENGQVDEHSGLYAQLLHRLLRPHRTLDVRYLDAYRMGRHGVDCRNAFPEAHHCVLDDYIHLHERGPKQSFL
;
A
#
# COMPACT_ATOMS: atom_id res chain seq x y z
N MET A 1 28.75 27.98 -18.41
CA MET A 1 27.92 26.82 -18.00
C MET A 1 28.62 25.87 -17.01
N GLU A 2 29.92 26.00 -16.74
CA GLU A 2 30.70 25.07 -15.90
C GLU A 2 30.32 25.00 -14.41
N LYS A 3 29.89 26.11 -13.78
CA LYS A 3 29.58 26.12 -12.33
C LYS A 3 28.42 25.19 -11.94
N LYS A 4 27.49 24.93 -12.86
CA LYS A 4 26.36 24.01 -12.63
C LYS A 4 26.79 22.55 -12.76
N ALA A 5 27.69 22.24 -13.71
CA ALA A 5 28.22 20.90 -13.91
C ALA A 5 29.02 20.41 -12.69
N TRP A 6 29.85 21.29 -12.09
CA TRP A 6 30.60 20.96 -10.87
C TRP A 6 29.71 20.63 -9.68
N ARG A 7 28.63 21.40 -9.47
CA ARG A 7 27.66 21.12 -8.40
C ARG A 7 26.92 19.81 -8.62
N GLN A 8 26.55 19.51 -9.87
CA GLN A 8 25.91 18.25 -10.23
C GLN A 8 26.86 17.07 -10.01
N LEU A 9 28.13 17.20 -10.38
CA LEU A 9 29.15 16.15 -10.23
C LEU A 9 29.48 15.89 -8.76
N VAL A 10 29.59 16.94 -7.94
CA VAL A 10 29.76 16.82 -6.47
C VAL A 10 28.55 16.16 -5.82
N TRP A 11 27.32 16.49 -6.23
CA TRP A 11 26.10 15.83 -5.75
C TRP A 11 26.06 14.35 -6.14
N LEU A 12 26.48 14.02 -7.36
CA LEU A 12 26.54 12.66 -7.87
C LEU A 12 27.56 11.80 -7.08
N MET A 13 28.72 12.38 -6.75
CA MET A 13 29.69 11.73 -5.87
C MET A 13 29.12 11.58 -4.46
N ASN A 14 28.49 12.60 -3.88
CA ASN A 14 27.94 12.52 -2.52
C ASN A 14 26.85 11.42 -2.40
N PHE A 15 26.00 11.26 -3.42
CA PHE A 15 25.01 10.19 -3.47
C PHE A 15 25.63 8.79 -3.51
N HIS A 16 26.74 8.61 -4.23
CA HIS A 16 27.46 7.34 -4.27
C HIS A 16 28.23 7.05 -2.97
N TYR A 17 28.73 8.08 -2.27
CA TYR A 17 29.48 7.93 -1.02
C TYR A 17 28.60 7.95 0.24
N GLN A 18 27.28 8.11 0.12
CA GLN A 18 26.36 8.08 1.26
C GLN A 18 26.22 6.69 1.89
N PHE A 19 26.64 5.66 1.16
CA PHE A 19 26.65 4.27 1.59
C PHE A 19 28.08 3.74 1.53
N ASN A 20 28.54 3.07 2.60
CA ASN A 20 29.84 2.41 2.58
C ASN A 20 29.89 1.41 1.41
N GLU A 21 30.94 1.48 0.60
CA GLU A 21 31.13 0.53 -0.49
C GLU A 21 31.15 -0.89 0.09
N PRO A 22 30.25 -1.78 -0.37
CA PRO A 22 30.15 -3.10 0.19
C PRO A 22 31.46 -3.85 -0.06
N GLN A 23 32.09 -4.29 1.02
CA GLN A 23 33.35 -5.04 1.01
C GLN A 23 33.23 -6.42 0.33
N THR A 24 32.04 -6.76 -0.15
CA THR A 24 31.74 -7.99 -0.88
C THR A 24 30.98 -7.64 -2.16
N PRO A 25 31.34 -8.23 -3.31
CA PRO A 25 30.72 -7.91 -4.58
C PRO A 25 29.22 -8.23 -4.58
N ILE A 26 28.40 -7.24 -4.93
CA ILE A 26 26.93 -7.36 -5.02
C ILE A 26 26.56 -7.99 -6.37
N TYR A 27 26.70 -9.30 -6.48
CA TYR A 27 26.21 -10.00 -7.66
C TYR A 27 24.69 -10.15 -7.58
N TRP A 28 23.96 -9.48 -8.46
CA TRP A 28 22.50 -9.49 -8.44
C TRP A 28 21.91 -10.90 -8.61
N TRP A 29 22.57 -11.80 -9.34
CA TRP A 29 22.17 -13.21 -9.47
C TRP A 29 22.30 -14.03 -8.17
N LYS A 30 23.16 -13.64 -7.21
CA LYS A 30 23.23 -14.31 -5.89
C LYS A 30 21.93 -14.14 -5.08
N LEU A 31 21.18 -13.06 -5.33
CA LEU A 31 19.86 -12.86 -4.73
C LEU A 31 18.86 -13.93 -5.19
N TRP A 32 19.03 -14.45 -6.41
CA TRP A 32 18.15 -15.44 -7.03
C TRP A 32 18.61 -16.88 -6.80
N ASP A 33 19.89 -17.13 -6.50
CA ASP A 33 20.33 -18.44 -6.00
C ASP A 33 19.67 -18.78 -4.65
N GLY A 34 19.40 -17.78 -3.81
CA GLY A 34 18.67 -17.92 -2.56
C GLY A 34 17.16 -18.15 -2.71
N SER A 35 16.56 -17.76 -3.85
CA SER A 35 15.10 -17.86 -4.04
C SER A 35 14.62 -19.28 -4.35
N ARG A 36 15.52 -20.18 -4.79
CA ARG A 36 15.19 -21.61 -4.98
C ARG A 36 15.05 -22.38 -3.66
N ASN A 37 15.57 -21.82 -2.56
CA ASN A 37 15.46 -22.39 -1.22
C ASN A 37 14.74 -21.42 -0.26
N LEU A 38 13.52 -21.01 -0.61
CA LEU A 38 12.61 -20.30 0.30
C LEU A 38 12.17 -21.15 1.52
N LYS A 39 12.67 -22.39 1.66
CA LYS A 39 12.71 -23.08 2.94
C LYS A 39 14.02 -22.71 3.61
N GLY A 40 13.94 -21.81 4.59
CA GLY A 40 15.03 -21.58 5.54
C GLY A 40 15.51 -22.90 6.17
N PRO A 41 16.67 -22.90 6.84
CA PRO A 41 17.21 -24.11 7.47
C PRO A 41 16.13 -24.82 8.30
N LEU A 42 15.91 -26.13 8.09
CA LEU A 42 14.96 -26.96 8.84
C LEU A 42 15.34 -27.12 10.34
N THR A 43 16.34 -26.38 10.79
CA THR A 43 16.81 -26.29 12.18
C THR A 43 17.04 -24.83 12.52
N GLN A 44 15.96 -24.03 12.53
CA GLN A 44 15.98 -22.74 13.21
C GLN A 44 15.69 -22.98 14.70
N PRO A 45 16.62 -22.71 15.63
CA PRO A 45 16.23 -22.36 16.99
C PRO A 45 15.34 -21.12 16.92
N ALA A 46 14.37 -21.00 17.84
CA ALA A 46 13.25 -20.06 17.87
C ALA A 46 13.47 -18.77 17.04
N PRO A 47 12.49 -18.39 16.19
CA PRO A 47 12.66 -17.29 15.24
C PRO A 47 13.21 -16.05 15.95
N PRO A 48 14.31 -15.43 15.45
CA PRO A 48 14.76 -14.16 16.00
C PRO A 48 13.57 -13.21 15.91
N SER A 49 13.18 -12.65 17.06
CA SER A 49 12.07 -11.70 17.17
C SER A 49 12.16 -10.69 16.03
N VAL A 50 11.20 -10.72 15.11
CA VAL A 50 11.14 -9.76 14.00
C VAL A 50 11.28 -8.37 14.61
N PRO A 51 12.31 -7.58 14.22
CA PRO A 51 12.54 -6.29 14.85
C PRO A 51 11.27 -5.45 14.71
N ALA A 52 10.88 -4.73 15.78
CA ALA A 52 9.65 -3.94 15.84
C ALA A 52 9.46 -2.99 14.63
N ARG A 53 10.55 -2.56 14.00
CA ARG A 53 10.53 -1.75 12.78
C ARG A 53 9.99 -2.48 11.54
N LEU A 54 10.24 -3.79 11.42
CA LEU A 54 9.67 -4.63 10.37
C LEU A 54 8.21 -5.04 10.65
N LEU A 55 7.69 -4.74 11.85
CA LEU A 55 6.28 -4.94 12.17
C LEU A 55 5.44 -3.76 11.65
N VAL A 56 6.01 -2.56 11.54
CA VAL A 56 5.29 -1.35 11.13
C VAL A 56 5.39 -1.17 9.62
N ASP A 57 4.25 -1.22 8.94
CA ASP A 57 4.15 -0.89 7.51
C ASP A 57 4.18 0.64 7.30
N GLU A 58 5.34 1.26 7.56
CA GLU A 58 5.64 2.67 7.25
C GLU A 58 5.26 3.09 5.82
N PRO A 59 5.56 2.31 4.75
CA PRO A 59 5.17 2.70 3.40
C PRO A 59 3.66 2.73 3.18
N GLN A 60 2.90 1.86 3.84
CA GLN A 60 1.44 1.86 3.71
C GLN A 60 0.82 3.06 4.45
N LEU A 61 1.38 3.41 5.61
CA LEU A 61 0.98 4.62 6.32
C LEU A 61 1.25 5.88 5.48
N LEU A 62 2.42 5.96 4.85
CA LEU A 62 2.76 7.07 3.95
C LEU A 62 1.78 7.16 2.79
N LEU A 63 1.44 6.03 2.16
CA LEU A 63 0.46 5.97 1.07
C LEU A 63 -0.91 6.49 1.52
N PHE A 64 -1.40 6.06 2.68
CA PHE A 64 -2.69 6.48 3.21
C PHE A 64 -2.70 7.97 3.54
N LYS A 65 -1.62 8.48 4.16
CA LYS A 65 -1.48 9.92 4.43
C LYS A 65 -1.43 10.76 3.15
N PHE A 66 -0.75 10.26 2.13
CA PHE A 66 -0.73 10.91 0.82
C PHE A 66 -2.12 10.93 0.19
N ALA A 67 -2.85 9.82 0.23
CA ALA A 67 -4.21 9.73 -0.29
C ALA A 67 -5.19 10.66 0.45
N GLU A 68 -5.15 10.67 1.79
CA GLU A 68 -5.94 11.62 2.60
C GLU A 68 -5.64 13.07 2.21
N ALA A 69 -4.35 13.44 2.13
CA ALA A 69 -3.93 14.78 1.78
C ALA A 69 -4.36 15.19 0.37
N TYR A 70 -4.25 14.28 -0.60
CA TYR A 70 -4.66 14.53 -1.98
C TYR A 70 -6.17 14.75 -2.08
N MET A 71 -6.99 13.91 -1.43
CA MET A 71 -8.46 14.10 -1.41
C MET A 71 -8.85 15.40 -0.69
N ASN A 72 -8.17 15.76 0.40
CA ASN A 72 -8.36 17.05 1.06
C ASN A 72 -8.04 18.24 0.14
N GLN A 73 -7.00 18.14 -0.70
CA GLN A 73 -6.67 19.17 -1.69
C GLN A 73 -7.76 19.34 -2.77
N LEU A 74 -8.49 18.27 -3.07
CA LEU A 74 -9.64 18.29 -3.97
C LEU A 74 -10.92 18.84 -3.30
N GLY A 75 -10.85 19.24 -2.03
CA GLY A 75 -12.00 19.72 -1.26
C GLY A 75 -12.92 18.61 -0.73
N GLN A 76 -12.46 17.36 -0.77
CA GLN A 76 -13.17 16.21 -0.20
C GLN A 76 -12.76 15.99 1.26
N ASN A 77 -13.57 15.26 2.04
CA ASN A 77 -13.15 14.79 3.36
C ASN A 77 -12.25 13.56 3.18
N GLY A 78 -10.93 13.77 3.08
CA GLY A 78 -9.98 12.72 2.74
C GLY A 78 -9.91 11.58 3.74
N GLY A 79 -10.14 11.86 5.03
CA GLY A 79 -10.23 10.82 6.06
C GLY A 79 -11.44 9.91 5.84
N ALA A 80 -12.63 10.50 5.77
CA ALA A 80 -13.87 9.76 5.53
C ALA A 80 -13.85 9.02 4.18
N CYS A 81 -13.31 9.66 3.13
CA CYS A 81 -13.17 9.04 1.82
C CYS A 81 -12.23 7.84 1.85
N LEU A 82 -11.07 7.94 2.51
CA LEU A 82 -10.14 6.81 2.59
C LEU A 82 -10.78 5.62 3.33
N GLU A 83 -11.47 5.89 4.44
CA GLU A 83 -12.19 4.86 5.21
C GLU A 83 -13.30 4.21 4.36
N ARG A 84 -14.09 5.00 3.63
CA ARG A 84 -15.12 4.47 2.72
C ARG A 84 -14.51 3.58 1.63
N LEU A 85 -13.42 4.02 0.99
CA LEU A 85 -12.74 3.25 -0.06
C LEU A 85 -12.16 1.93 0.47
N ILE A 86 -11.62 1.92 1.69
CA ILE A 86 -11.12 0.70 2.34
C ILE A 86 -12.29 -0.26 2.64
N CYS A 87 -13.42 0.27 3.10
CA CYS A 87 -14.63 -0.51 3.33
C CYS A 87 -15.15 -1.14 2.03
N GLU A 88 -15.30 -0.35 0.97
CA GLU A 88 -15.76 -0.82 -0.35
C GLU A 88 -14.80 -1.88 -0.93
N ASN A 89 -13.49 -1.68 -0.79
CA ASN A 89 -12.50 -2.69 -1.19
C ASN A 89 -12.62 -4.00 -0.41
N GLY A 90 -13.09 -3.95 0.84
CA GLY A 90 -13.34 -5.13 1.68
C GLY A 90 -14.59 -5.92 1.29
N GLN A 91 -15.55 -5.30 0.58
CA GLN A 91 -16.77 -5.94 0.10
C GLN A 91 -16.57 -6.77 -1.17
N VAL A 92 -15.50 -6.49 -1.94
CA VAL A 92 -15.21 -7.19 -3.18
C VAL A 92 -14.46 -8.49 -2.85
N ASP A 93 -15.08 -9.64 -3.14
CA ASP A 93 -14.47 -10.95 -2.92
C ASP A 93 -13.51 -11.36 -4.04
N GLU A 94 -13.77 -10.95 -5.28
CA GLU A 94 -12.92 -11.26 -6.44
C GLU A 94 -12.47 -9.98 -7.17
N HIS A 95 -11.16 -9.78 -7.25
CA HIS A 95 -10.54 -8.69 -7.99
C HIS A 95 -9.96 -9.19 -9.31
N SER A 96 -10.69 -8.97 -10.41
CA SER A 96 -10.27 -9.39 -11.74
C SER A 96 -9.29 -8.41 -12.39
N GLY A 97 -8.13 -8.90 -12.78
CA GLY A 97 -7.10 -8.12 -13.49
C GLY A 97 -6.08 -7.43 -12.57
N LEU A 98 -4.94 -7.06 -13.16
CA LEU A 98 -3.78 -6.54 -12.43
C LEU A 98 -4.10 -5.28 -11.61
N TYR A 99 -4.82 -4.32 -12.20
CA TYR A 99 -5.15 -3.06 -11.53
C TYR A 99 -6.05 -3.26 -10.32
N ALA A 100 -7.05 -4.14 -10.43
CA ALA A 100 -7.97 -4.43 -9.33
C ALA A 100 -7.23 -5.13 -8.17
N GLN A 101 -6.35 -6.09 -8.47
CA GLN A 101 -5.54 -6.77 -7.46
C GLN A 101 -4.52 -5.84 -6.79
N LEU A 102 -3.91 -4.93 -7.58
CA LEU A 102 -3.00 -3.93 -7.05
C LEU A 102 -3.73 -2.98 -6.10
N LEU A 103 -4.88 -2.45 -6.53
CA LEU A 103 -5.71 -1.57 -5.72
C LEU A 103 -6.15 -2.28 -4.43
N HIS A 104 -6.58 -3.54 -4.54
CA HIS A 104 -6.91 -4.36 -3.37
C HIS A 104 -5.76 -4.47 -2.38
N ARG A 105 -4.55 -4.76 -2.87
CA ARG A 105 -3.37 -4.92 -2.01
C ARG A 105 -2.99 -3.61 -1.31
N LEU A 106 -3.08 -2.50 -2.02
CA LEU A 106 -2.77 -1.16 -1.50
C LEU A 106 -3.78 -0.72 -0.43
N LEU A 107 -5.07 -0.96 -0.66
CA LEU A 107 -6.15 -0.57 0.24
C LEU A 107 -6.45 -1.58 1.36
N ARG A 108 -5.86 -2.77 1.35
CA ARG A 108 -5.99 -3.74 2.45
C ARG A 108 -5.07 -3.33 3.61
N PRO A 109 -5.60 -2.83 4.74
CA PRO A 109 -4.79 -2.26 5.80
C PRO A 109 -3.94 -3.32 6.52
N HIS A 110 -2.69 -2.98 6.82
CA HIS A 110 -1.85 -3.77 7.71
C HIS A 110 -2.27 -3.60 9.18
N ARG A 111 -2.02 -4.62 9.99
CA ARG A 111 -2.43 -4.69 11.41
C ARG A 111 -1.83 -3.59 12.29
N THR A 112 -0.78 -2.93 11.83
CA THR A 112 -0.09 -1.85 12.55
C THR A 112 -0.60 -0.46 12.20
N LEU A 113 -1.52 -0.35 11.24
CA LEU A 113 -2.16 0.92 10.93
C LEU A 113 -3.22 1.27 11.99
N ASP A 114 -3.69 2.51 11.91
CA ASP A 114 -4.77 3.03 12.74
C ASP A 114 -5.99 2.09 12.72
N VAL A 115 -6.60 1.92 13.88
CA VAL A 115 -7.73 1.02 14.11
C VAL A 115 -8.91 1.39 13.21
N ARG A 116 -9.11 2.68 12.90
CA ARG A 116 -10.20 3.11 12.00
C ARG A 116 -10.13 2.47 10.61
N TYR A 117 -8.93 2.28 10.06
CA TYR A 117 -8.78 1.62 8.76
C TYR A 117 -9.06 0.12 8.85
N LEU A 118 -8.62 -0.52 9.95
CA LEU A 118 -8.88 -1.94 10.20
C LEU A 118 -10.38 -2.19 10.36
N ASP A 119 -11.06 -1.32 11.09
CA ASP A 119 -12.50 -1.41 11.31
C ASP A 119 -13.29 -1.13 10.04
N ALA A 120 -12.91 -0.11 9.25
CA ALA A 120 -13.52 0.13 7.94
C ALA A 120 -13.41 -1.10 7.02
N TYR A 121 -12.23 -1.75 6.97
CA TYR A 121 -12.04 -2.97 6.18
C TYR A 121 -12.90 -4.14 6.69
N ARG A 122 -13.03 -4.29 8.02
CA ARG A 122 -13.90 -5.30 8.63
C ARG A 122 -15.37 -5.05 8.29
N MET A 123 -15.83 -3.80 8.35
CA MET A 123 -17.20 -3.42 7.96
C MET A 123 -17.49 -3.87 6.52
N GLY A 124 -16.55 -3.63 5.61
CA GLY A 124 -16.63 -4.12 4.23
C GLY A 124 -16.73 -5.65 4.13
N ARG A 125 -15.85 -6.38 4.84
CA ARG A 125 -15.86 -7.85 4.89
C ARG A 125 -17.16 -8.44 5.47
N HIS A 126 -17.88 -7.67 6.28
CA HIS A 126 -19.18 -8.05 6.85
C HIS A 126 -20.38 -7.56 6.02
N GLY A 127 -20.15 -6.93 4.86
CA GLY A 127 -21.21 -6.48 3.95
C GLY A 127 -22.00 -5.28 4.46
N VAL A 128 -21.43 -4.47 5.36
CA VAL A 128 -22.03 -3.21 5.80
C VAL A 128 -22.11 -2.26 4.62
N ASP A 129 -23.21 -1.50 4.48
CA ASP A 129 -23.31 -0.46 3.47
C ASP A 129 -22.33 0.69 3.74
N CYS A 130 -21.19 0.68 3.05
CA CYS A 130 -20.09 1.62 3.25
C CYS A 130 -20.50 3.08 2.95
N ARG A 131 -21.44 3.34 2.01
CA ARG A 131 -21.85 4.71 1.70
C ARG A 131 -22.68 5.31 2.83
N ASN A 132 -23.50 4.48 3.47
CA ASN A 132 -24.29 4.88 4.64
C ASN A 132 -23.44 4.90 5.92
N ALA A 133 -22.42 4.05 6.03
CA ALA A 133 -21.50 4.04 7.18
C ALA A 133 -20.59 5.27 7.23
N PHE A 134 -20.23 5.83 6.07
CA PHE A 134 -19.37 7.01 5.95
C PHE A 134 -20.11 8.16 5.23
N PRO A 135 -21.13 8.78 5.87
CA PRO A 135 -21.98 9.78 5.23
C PRO A 135 -21.23 11.09 4.92
N GLU A 136 -20.15 11.39 5.63
CA GLU A 136 -19.29 12.55 5.37
C GLU A 136 -18.52 12.43 4.04
N ALA A 137 -18.39 11.21 3.52
CA ALA A 137 -17.78 10.93 2.23
C ALA A 137 -18.85 10.95 1.13
N HIS A 138 -19.30 12.13 0.72
CA HIS A 138 -20.32 12.27 -0.34
C HIS A 138 -19.79 11.89 -1.73
N HIS A 139 -18.65 12.47 -2.12
CA HIS A 139 -17.97 12.23 -3.40
C HIS A 139 -16.47 12.08 -3.12
N CYS A 140 -15.90 10.97 -3.57
CA CYS A 140 -14.48 10.67 -3.40
C CYS A 140 -13.83 10.45 -4.76
N VAL A 141 -12.52 10.70 -4.88
CA VAL A 141 -11.84 10.71 -6.18
C VAL A 141 -12.02 9.43 -7.00
N LEU A 142 -12.15 8.27 -6.36
CA LEU A 142 -12.34 7.00 -7.06
C LEU A 142 -13.78 6.77 -7.54
N ASP A 143 -14.77 7.53 -7.08
CA ASP A 143 -16.15 7.43 -7.59
C ASP A 143 -16.24 7.73 -9.08
N ASP A 144 -15.41 8.65 -9.56
CA ASP A 144 -15.35 9.06 -10.96
C ASP A 144 -14.75 7.98 -11.86
N TYR A 145 -13.98 7.05 -11.29
CA TYR A 145 -13.29 5.98 -12.03
C TYR A 145 -13.93 4.60 -11.80
N ILE A 146 -14.64 4.42 -10.68
CA ILE A 146 -15.31 3.18 -10.31
C ILE A 146 -16.78 3.30 -10.73
N HIS A 147 -17.03 3.14 -12.03
CA HIS A 147 -18.39 2.96 -12.56
C HIS A 147 -18.95 1.55 -12.27
N LEU A 148 -18.81 1.04 -11.04
CA LEU A 148 -19.47 -0.20 -10.63
C LEU A 148 -21.00 -0.02 -10.53
N HIS A 149 -21.51 1.22 -10.59
CA HIS A 149 -22.91 1.52 -10.31
C HIS A 149 -23.86 1.52 -11.51
N GLU A 150 -23.41 1.26 -12.74
CA GLU A 150 -24.37 0.99 -13.84
C GLU A 150 -24.87 -0.47 -13.85
N ARG A 151 -24.26 -1.36 -13.06
CA ARG A 151 -24.78 -2.72 -12.85
C ARG A 151 -24.69 -3.03 -11.38
N GLY A 152 -25.81 -2.91 -10.68
CA GLY A 152 -25.95 -3.35 -9.28
C GLY A 152 -25.38 -4.75 -9.06
N PRO A 153 -25.12 -5.15 -7.80
CA PRO A 153 -24.42 -6.37 -7.45
C PRO A 153 -25.21 -7.59 -7.94
N LYS A 154 -24.93 -8.04 -9.16
CA LYS A 154 -25.24 -9.40 -9.59
C LYS A 154 -23.96 -10.20 -9.41
N GLN A 155 -23.90 -10.92 -8.29
CA GLN A 155 -23.05 -12.08 -8.15
C GLN A 155 -23.20 -12.92 -9.43
N SER A 156 -22.11 -13.05 -10.19
CA SER A 156 -22.05 -13.99 -11.30
C SER A 156 -21.60 -15.33 -10.73
N PHE A 157 -22.54 -16.04 -10.10
CA PHE A 157 -22.48 -17.50 -10.05
C PHE A 157 -23.25 -18.02 -11.26
N LEU A 158 -22.50 -18.47 -12.27
CA LEU A 158 -22.90 -19.48 -13.23
C LEU A 158 -21.72 -20.44 -13.42
#